data_AF-A0A378QP86-F1
#
_entry.id   AF-A0A378QP86-F1
#
_cell.length_a   1.000
_cell.length_b   1.000
_cell.length_c   1.000
_cell.angle_alpha   90.00
_cell.angle_beta   90.00
_cell.angle_gamma   90.00
#
_symmetry.space_group_name_H-M   'P 1'
#
loop_
_entity.id
_entity.type
_entity.pdbx_description
1 polymer ?
#
loop_
_entity_poly.entity_id
_entity_poly.type
_entity_poly.pdbx_seq_one_letter_code
_entity_poly.pdbx_strand_id
1 'polypeptide(L)'
;MSFLPNPESVLLNLYQWAGSPSQATVIKQRFVAYDMKLIKYQEFLNTLLTGLANQFELDDEQSKLWRFYFLEFAKQLDVFNQKIHSSQANEQQVNWEVLARFHLPQIGRWLGLLYVNGQISPDFIQLLPRYDDEQKTLRLPVQLAMDWLFNHYGDTLEDFANARCEQFPNAGFKEKDSILRNLYHWKNGKLPDANSIKSYFPDELELGFVSDNPPTIKKIRQTFLLARAIQSAFIKACEYFSPNTNIHSSDLHDNKAYQLVYIGKYIFDLMVFSYQKFENKKQADNWFDEQLGDYGKAVFAHILNHHENDEMTRFIQSVGFPMPDDFARKSVHFETLNRYFMSLAGTEALSDFFDTNPSNNLKIQQDKIALYIKYQRNADEYLKTLFSLTLNPEKTIRTCNNKEVVFAILESCLFLTNKQISRLLIERAEQLSQTPDDELFVIQSKLHRHLYTDQRKNDKNAPSRVKVLLEQAINHPCFKHKQAQIHNYQARDALSRNDFKSAKQFYRQALEASKIGCYADWRGRIGLDLLALETWDKPLNANNHETYYRDMLAGGVFHCFLKVDLPTTLEDTVEQFLIDDNHWQTLYMPYYGFENQSTKLDKDDPHCANIF
;
A
#
# COMPACT_ATOMS: atom_id res chain seq x y z
N MET A 1 -4.18 14.53 1.67
CA MET A 1 -4.67 13.21 1.22
C MET A 1 -3.47 12.34 0.88
N SER A 2 -3.52 11.05 1.24
CA SER A 2 -2.63 10.05 0.62
C SER A 2 -3.02 9.93 -0.85
N PHE A 3 -2.05 9.83 -1.76
CA PHE A 3 -2.34 9.57 -3.17
C PHE A 3 -2.72 8.11 -3.44
N LEU A 4 -2.35 7.21 -2.53
CA LEU A 4 -2.74 5.80 -2.61
C LEU A 4 -4.07 5.59 -1.89
N PRO A 5 -4.96 4.73 -2.43
CA PRO A 5 -6.15 4.33 -1.71
C PRO A 5 -5.76 3.56 -0.44
N ASN A 6 -6.58 3.66 0.61
CA ASN A 6 -6.46 2.77 1.76
C ASN A 6 -7.22 1.45 1.50
N PRO A 7 -6.92 0.38 2.26
CA PRO A 7 -7.60 -0.91 2.09
C PRO A 7 -9.13 -0.85 2.16
N GLU A 8 -9.68 0.05 3.00
CA GLU A 8 -11.12 0.24 3.17
C GLU A 8 -11.78 0.75 1.89
N SER A 9 -11.13 1.70 1.23
CA SER A 9 -11.58 2.23 -0.06
C SER A 9 -11.53 1.16 -1.15
N VAL A 10 -10.48 0.33 -1.16
CA VAL A 10 -10.36 -0.80 -2.09
C VAL A 10 -11.48 -1.82 -1.83
N LEU A 11 -11.71 -2.20 -0.57
CA LEU A 11 -12.77 -3.14 -0.20
C LEU A 11 -14.16 -2.66 -0.61
N LEU A 12 -14.47 -1.38 -0.39
CA LEU A 12 -15.74 -0.78 -0.80
C LEU A 12 -15.92 -0.77 -2.32
N ASN A 13 -14.86 -0.49 -3.07
CA ASN A 13 -14.89 -0.55 -4.52
C ASN A 13 -15.09 -1.98 -5.02
N LEU A 14 -14.39 -2.96 -4.45
CA LEU A 14 -14.59 -4.38 -4.76
C LEU A 14 -16.02 -4.83 -4.44
N TYR A 15 -16.57 -4.42 -3.29
CA TYR A 15 -17.96 -4.69 -2.91
C TYR A 15 -18.94 -4.18 -3.98
N GLN A 16 -18.73 -2.97 -4.49
CA GLN A 16 -19.54 -2.39 -5.56
C GLN A 16 -19.30 -3.08 -6.92
N TRP A 17 -18.06 -3.43 -7.25
CA TRP A 17 -17.70 -4.13 -8.49
C TRP A 17 -18.17 -5.57 -8.52
N ALA A 18 -18.41 -6.21 -7.37
CA ALA A 18 -19.09 -7.49 -7.28
C ALA A 18 -20.61 -7.37 -7.53
N GLY A 19 -21.12 -6.13 -7.61
CA GLY A 19 -22.55 -5.85 -7.85
C GLY A 19 -23.38 -5.86 -6.58
N SER A 20 -22.75 -5.80 -5.42
CA SER A 20 -23.45 -5.63 -4.15
C SER A 20 -24.01 -4.20 -4.02
N PRO A 21 -25.10 -4.00 -3.26
CA PRO A 21 -25.71 -2.69 -3.08
C PRO A 21 -24.72 -1.66 -2.54
N SER A 22 -24.81 -0.43 -3.05
CA SER A 22 -24.02 0.67 -2.50
C SER A 22 -24.41 0.93 -1.04
N GLN A 23 -23.43 0.91 -0.16
CA GLN A 23 -23.58 1.39 1.21
C GLN A 23 -23.88 2.89 1.25
N ALA A 24 -24.54 3.36 2.32
CA ALA A 24 -24.86 4.77 2.49
C ALA A 24 -23.58 5.64 2.50
N THR A 25 -23.60 6.78 1.81
CA THR A 25 -22.43 7.64 1.59
C THR A 25 -21.74 8.03 2.90
N VAL A 26 -22.51 8.38 3.93
CA VAL A 26 -21.98 8.76 5.25
C VAL A 26 -21.22 7.60 5.90
N ILE A 27 -21.74 6.37 5.80
CA ILE A 27 -21.09 5.18 6.37
C ILE A 27 -19.78 4.90 5.61
N LYS A 28 -19.79 4.97 4.27
CA LYS A 28 -18.58 4.80 3.45
C LYS A 28 -17.49 5.79 3.83
N GLN A 29 -17.83 7.08 3.91
CA GLN A 29 -16.88 8.14 4.25
C GLN A 29 -16.29 7.93 5.64
N ARG A 30 -17.13 7.58 6.63
CA ARG A 30 -16.65 7.30 7.98
C ARG A 30 -15.77 6.06 8.04
N PHE A 31 -16.06 5.01 7.26
CA PHE A 31 -15.25 3.81 7.24
C PHE A 31 -13.85 4.09 6.67
N VAL A 32 -13.80 4.76 5.51
CA VAL A 32 -12.54 5.15 4.85
C VAL A 32 -11.72 6.11 5.69
N ALA A 33 -12.38 7.06 6.38
CA ALA A 33 -11.69 8.02 7.25
C ALA A 33 -11.32 7.47 8.63
N TYR A 34 -11.63 6.19 8.90
CA TYR A 34 -11.53 5.56 10.23
C TYR A 34 -12.36 6.27 11.32
N ASP A 35 -13.39 7.02 10.94
CA ASP A 35 -14.29 7.80 11.82
C ASP A 35 -15.47 6.97 12.35
N MET A 36 -15.26 5.67 12.61
CA MET A 36 -16.22 4.78 13.26
C MET A 36 -15.72 4.39 14.63
N LYS A 37 -16.65 4.04 15.54
CA LYS A 37 -16.27 3.35 16.76
C LYS A 37 -15.63 2.00 16.41
N LEU A 38 -14.58 1.60 17.12
CA LEU A 38 -13.81 0.39 16.79
C LEU A 38 -14.67 -0.87 16.59
N ILE A 39 -15.58 -1.17 17.51
CA ILE A 39 -16.48 -2.32 17.39
C ILE A 39 -17.33 -2.23 16.12
N LYS A 40 -17.93 -1.07 15.85
CA LYS A 40 -18.74 -0.83 14.64
C LYS A 40 -17.92 -0.94 13.37
N TYR A 41 -16.65 -0.52 13.44
CA TYR A 41 -15.71 -0.65 12.34
C TYR A 41 -15.47 -2.13 12.02
N GLN A 42 -15.17 -2.96 13.02
CA GLN A 42 -14.91 -4.39 12.86
C GLN A 42 -16.15 -5.14 12.36
N GLU A 43 -17.34 -4.84 12.91
CA GLU A 43 -18.61 -5.37 12.43
C GLU A 43 -18.85 -5.04 10.96
N PHE A 44 -18.61 -3.79 10.57
CA PHE A 44 -18.81 -3.34 9.20
C PHE A 44 -17.80 -3.97 8.23
N LEU A 45 -16.52 -4.06 8.63
CA LEU A 45 -15.48 -4.75 7.88
C LEU A 45 -15.86 -6.23 7.64
N ASN A 46 -16.26 -6.94 8.69
CA ASN A 46 -16.69 -8.34 8.60
C ASN A 46 -17.93 -8.49 7.71
N THR A 47 -18.87 -7.54 7.79
CA THR A 47 -20.05 -7.51 6.91
C THR A 47 -19.65 -7.40 5.43
N LEU A 48 -18.70 -6.53 5.11
CA LEU A 48 -18.22 -6.36 3.73
C LEU A 48 -17.48 -7.61 3.22
N LEU A 49 -16.59 -8.19 4.03
CA LEU A 49 -15.83 -9.39 3.67
C LEU A 49 -16.75 -10.60 3.46
N THR A 50 -17.67 -10.85 4.39
CA THR A 50 -18.66 -11.93 4.29
C THR A 50 -19.61 -11.67 3.12
N GLY A 51 -20.07 -10.44 2.93
CA GLY A 51 -20.95 -10.09 1.83
C GLY A 51 -20.30 -10.28 0.45
N LEU A 52 -19.00 -10.02 0.31
CA LEU A 52 -18.25 -10.31 -0.91
C LEU A 52 -18.15 -11.81 -1.19
N ALA A 53 -17.79 -12.61 -0.18
CA ALA A 53 -17.71 -14.06 -0.33
C ALA A 53 -19.08 -14.65 -0.75
N ASN A 54 -20.16 -14.20 -0.11
CA ASN A 54 -21.52 -14.61 -0.46
C ASN A 54 -21.91 -14.14 -1.87
N GLN A 55 -21.51 -12.93 -2.28
CA GLN A 55 -21.85 -12.40 -3.59
C GLN A 55 -21.19 -13.21 -4.71
N PHE A 56 -19.96 -13.68 -4.52
CA PHE A 56 -19.26 -14.58 -5.44
C PHE A 56 -19.59 -16.07 -5.19
N GLU A 57 -20.55 -16.38 -4.31
CA GLU A 57 -20.97 -17.74 -3.96
C GLU A 57 -19.81 -18.65 -3.56
N LEU A 58 -18.79 -18.08 -2.91
CA LEU A 58 -17.60 -18.82 -2.48
C LEU A 58 -17.97 -19.86 -1.43
N ASP A 59 -17.40 -21.06 -1.53
CA ASP A 59 -17.46 -22.02 -0.43
C ASP A 59 -16.53 -21.61 0.74
N ASP A 60 -16.53 -22.38 1.82
CA ASP A 60 -15.76 -22.05 3.04
C ASP A 60 -14.26 -21.96 2.79
N GLU A 61 -13.69 -22.86 1.98
CA GLU A 61 -12.26 -22.88 1.67
C GLU A 61 -11.89 -21.71 0.75
N GLN A 62 -12.69 -21.45 -0.28
CA GLN A 62 -12.54 -20.29 -1.17
C GLN A 62 -12.67 -18.96 -0.40
N SER A 63 -13.60 -18.89 0.55
CA SER A 63 -13.83 -17.72 1.40
C SER A 63 -12.63 -17.44 2.32
N LYS A 64 -12.06 -18.48 2.94
CA LYS A 64 -10.81 -18.37 3.73
C LYS A 64 -9.65 -17.89 2.86
N LEU A 65 -9.48 -18.49 1.69
CA LEU A 65 -8.41 -18.15 0.76
C LEU A 65 -8.51 -16.69 0.30
N TRP A 66 -9.68 -16.27 -0.17
CA TRP A 66 -9.98 -14.89 -0.55
C TRP A 66 -9.63 -13.90 0.57
N ARG A 67 -10.10 -14.16 1.80
CA ARG A 67 -9.83 -13.30 2.96
C ARG A 67 -8.34 -13.19 3.23
N PHE A 68 -7.62 -14.31 3.20
CA PHE A 68 -6.18 -14.33 3.43
C PHE A 68 -5.43 -13.44 2.42
N TYR A 69 -5.67 -13.61 1.11
CA TYR A 69 -4.97 -12.81 0.10
C TYR A 69 -5.39 -11.35 0.11
N PHE A 70 -6.66 -11.04 0.42
CA PHE A 70 -7.09 -9.66 0.57
C PHE A 70 -6.40 -8.98 1.78
N LEU A 71 -6.27 -9.70 2.90
CA LEU A 71 -5.55 -9.22 4.09
C LEU A 71 -4.07 -8.98 3.80
N GLU A 72 -3.40 -9.90 3.08
CA GLU A 72 -2.00 -9.71 2.66
C GLU A 72 -1.84 -8.54 1.70
N PHE A 73 -2.78 -8.34 0.76
CA PHE A 73 -2.80 -7.17 -0.10
C PHE A 73 -2.99 -5.88 0.69
N ALA A 74 -3.96 -5.84 1.62
CA ALA A 74 -4.27 -4.69 2.44
C ALA A 74 -3.07 -4.28 3.31
N LYS A 75 -2.41 -5.28 3.93
CA LYS A 75 -1.15 -5.11 4.67
C LYS A 75 -0.10 -4.41 3.84
N GLN A 76 0.12 -4.86 2.60
CA GLN A 76 1.10 -4.24 1.73
C GLN A 76 0.71 -2.80 1.43
N LEU A 77 -0.55 -2.56 1.04
CA LEU A 77 -1.06 -1.24 0.70
C LEU A 77 -0.94 -0.24 1.88
N ASP A 78 -1.17 -0.68 3.12
CA ASP A 78 -0.94 0.14 4.32
C ASP A 78 0.54 0.53 4.47
N VAL A 79 1.47 -0.42 4.25
CA VAL A 79 2.90 -0.12 4.28
C VAL A 79 3.27 0.88 3.17
N PHE A 80 2.70 0.77 1.96
CA PHE A 80 2.90 1.78 0.91
C PHE A 80 2.35 3.16 1.32
N ASN A 81 1.15 3.22 1.89
CA ASN A 81 0.57 4.47 2.41
C ASN A 81 1.43 5.13 3.50
N GLN A 82 2.18 4.32 4.24
CA GLN A 82 3.13 4.75 5.28
C GLN A 82 4.45 5.25 4.69
N LYS A 83 5.04 4.48 3.78
CA LYS A 83 6.43 4.66 3.34
C LYS A 83 6.60 5.46 2.05
N ILE A 84 5.55 5.65 1.26
CA ILE A 84 5.63 6.41 0.01
C ILE A 84 5.40 7.91 0.23
N HIS A 85 6.36 8.70 -0.22
CA HIS A 85 6.30 10.15 -0.27
C HIS A 85 6.21 10.60 -1.72
N SER A 86 5.08 11.19 -2.06
CA SER A 86 4.77 11.58 -3.44
C SER A 86 5.62 12.73 -3.96
N SER A 87 6.11 13.59 -3.07
CA SER A 87 7.02 14.69 -3.41
C SER A 87 6.47 15.57 -4.55
N GLN A 88 7.06 15.52 -5.76
CA GLN A 88 6.64 16.30 -6.93
C GLN A 88 5.73 15.51 -7.89
N ALA A 89 5.58 14.20 -7.67
CA ALA A 89 4.74 13.33 -8.49
C ALA A 89 3.25 13.57 -8.20
N ASN A 90 2.41 13.49 -9.24
CA ASN A 90 0.97 13.57 -9.09
C ASN A 90 0.35 12.23 -8.65
N GLU A 91 -0.93 12.25 -8.26
CA GLU A 91 -1.65 11.06 -7.79
C GLU A 91 -1.66 9.91 -8.81
N GLN A 92 -1.84 10.23 -10.09
CA GLN A 92 -1.90 9.26 -11.17
C GLN A 92 -0.54 8.56 -11.36
N GLN A 93 0.56 9.30 -11.31
CA GLN A 93 1.93 8.78 -11.40
C GLN A 93 2.29 7.86 -10.23
N VAL A 94 1.92 8.25 -9.00
CA VAL A 94 2.16 7.41 -7.81
C VAL A 94 1.37 6.11 -7.89
N ASN A 95 0.06 6.19 -8.17
CA ASN A 95 -0.80 5.01 -8.31
C ASN A 95 -0.32 4.08 -9.44
N TRP A 96 0.12 4.66 -10.56
CA TRP A 96 0.67 3.92 -11.69
C TRP A 96 1.90 3.11 -11.32
N GLU A 97 2.93 3.75 -10.76
CA GLU A 97 4.20 3.09 -10.45
C GLU A 97 4.05 2.03 -9.35
N VAL A 98 3.20 2.28 -8.35
CA VAL A 98 2.94 1.32 -7.27
C VAL A 98 2.17 0.10 -7.80
N LEU A 99 1.14 0.30 -8.62
CA LEU A 99 0.40 -0.82 -9.22
C LEU A 99 1.28 -1.65 -10.15
N ALA A 100 1.99 -1.00 -11.08
CA ALA A 100 2.77 -1.67 -12.11
C ALA A 100 3.98 -2.42 -11.55
N ARG A 101 4.69 -1.86 -10.55
CA ARG A 101 5.89 -2.50 -9.98
C ARG A 101 5.58 -3.48 -8.87
N PHE A 102 4.53 -3.25 -8.08
CA PHE A 102 4.32 -4.02 -6.85
C PHE A 102 3.06 -4.87 -6.90
N HIS A 103 1.89 -4.24 -6.98
CA HIS A 103 0.64 -4.96 -6.76
C HIS A 103 0.30 -5.95 -7.88
N LEU A 104 0.37 -5.54 -9.15
CA LEU A 104 0.01 -6.43 -10.26
C LEU A 104 0.99 -7.60 -10.42
N PRO A 105 2.32 -7.40 -10.33
CA PRO A 105 3.27 -8.51 -10.29
C PRO A 105 3.02 -9.47 -9.13
N GLN A 106 2.76 -8.95 -7.93
CA GLN A 106 2.47 -9.77 -6.74
C GLN A 106 1.20 -10.59 -6.92
N ILE A 107 0.14 -9.97 -7.42
CA ILE A 107 -1.13 -10.66 -7.74
C ILE A 107 -0.89 -11.75 -8.79
N GLY A 108 -0.16 -11.44 -9.87
CA GLY A 108 0.19 -12.41 -10.91
C GLY A 108 0.91 -13.64 -10.34
N ARG A 109 1.89 -13.40 -9.47
CA ARG A 109 2.64 -14.46 -8.78
C ARG A 109 1.76 -15.28 -7.83
N TRP A 110 0.92 -14.65 -7.02
CA TRP A 110 -0.02 -15.34 -6.14
C TRP A 110 -0.98 -16.22 -6.93
N LEU A 111 -1.59 -15.68 -7.99
CA LEU A 111 -2.50 -16.44 -8.85
C LEU A 111 -1.77 -17.61 -9.51
N GLY A 112 -0.53 -17.44 -9.96
CA GLY A 112 0.26 -18.52 -10.55
C GLY A 112 0.51 -19.67 -9.57
N LEU A 113 0.89 -19.34 -8.33
CA LEU A 113 1.08 -20.34 -7.26
C LEU A 113 -0.22 -21.05 -6.91
N LEU A 114 -1.32 -20.30 -6.78
CA LEU A 114 -2.64 -20.88 -6.52
C LEU A 114 -3.07 -21.84 -7.63
N TYR A 115 -2.81 -21.47 -8.88
CA TYR A 115 -3.13 -22.29 -10.04
C TYR A 115 -2.34 -23.60 -10.05
N VAL A 116 -1.02 -23.50 -9.86
CA VAL A 116 -0.11 -24.66 -9.82
C VAL A 116 -0.48 -25.62 -8.68
N ASN A 117 -0.93 -25.09 -7.55
CA ASN A 117 -1.37 -25.88 -6.40
C ASN A 117 -2.80 -26.44 -6.55
N GLY A 118 -3.48 -26.20 -7.68
CA GLY A 118 -4.85 -26.64 -7.92
C GLY A 118 -5.91 -25.93 -7.06
N GLN A 119 -5.56 -24.78 -6.47
CA GLN A 119 -6.45 -24.01 -5.60
C GLN A 119 -7.37 -23.05 -6.37
N ILE A 120 -7.02 -22.71 -7.62
CA ILE A 120 -7.87 -21.94 -8.53
C ILE A 120 -7.95 -22.60 -9.92
N SER A 121 -9.08 -22.42 -10.60
CA SER A 121 -9.30 -22.91 -11.96
C SER A 121 -8.54 -22.09 -13.02
N PRO A 122 -8.10 -22.68 -14.15
CA PRO A 122 -7.57 -21.93 -15.31
C PRO A 122 -8.53 -20.86 -15.84
N ASP A 123 -9.83 -21.02 -15.62
CA ASP A 123 -10.87 -20.13 -16.18
C ASP A 123 -10.65 -18.66 -15.80
N PHE A 124 -10.13 -18.38 -14.59
CA PHE A 124 -9.92 -17.01 -14.11
C PHE A 124 -9.04 -16.19 -15.06
N ILE A 125 -7.93 -16.79 -15.52
CA ILE A 125 -6.95 -16.11 -16.37
C ILE A 125 -7.49 -15.95 -17.79
N GLN A 126 -8.37 -16.85 -18.22
CA GLN A 126 -9.04 -16.76 -19.51
C GLN A 126 -10.04 -15.59 -19.57
N LEU A 127 -10.43 -15.03 -18.43
CA LEU A 127 -11.32 -13.86 -18.35
C LEU A 127 -10.57 -12.53 -18.38
N LEU A 128 -9.24 -12.50 -18.31
CA LEU A 128 -8.49 -11.24 -18.39
C LEU A 128 -8.63 -10.62 -19.81
N PRO A 129 -8.72 -9.28 -19.93
CA PRO A 129 -8.72 -8.63 -21.23
C PRO A 129 -7.56 -9.11 -22.10
N ARG A 130 -7.82 -9.47 -23.35
CA ARG A 130 -6.81 -10.00 -24.27
C ARG A 130 -7.06 -9.58 -25.71
N TYR A 131 -5.98 -9.47 -26.47
CA TYR A 131 -6.04 -9.14 -27.89
C TYR A 131 -6.67 -10.31 -28.67
N ASP A 132 -7.53 -9.97 -29.61
CA ASP A 132 -8.14 -10.87 -30.57
C ASP A 132 -7.57 -10.58 -31.96
N ASP A 133 -6.84 -11.55 -32.50
CA ASP A 133 -6.17 -11.44 -33.79
C ASP A 133 -7.16 -11.26 -34.96
N GLU A 134 -8.35 -11.85 -34.86
CA GLU A 134 -9.37 -11.79 -35.91
C GLU A 134 -10.04 -10.42 -35.92
N GLN A 135 -10.46 -9.95 -34.75
CA GLN A 135 -11.17 -8.68 -34.61
C GLN A 135 -10.21 -7.48 -34.52
N LYS A 136 -8.90 -7.71 -34.37
CA LYS A 136 -7.86 -6.69 -34.15
C LYS A 136 -8.20 -5.71 -33.04
N THR A 137 -8.86 -6.20 -31.99
CA THR A 137 -9.31 -5.40 -30.85
C THR A 137 -9.16 -6.18 -29.56
N LEU A 138 -9.20 -5.48 -28.43
CA LEU A 138 -9.21 -6.08 -27.11
C LEU A 138 -10.61 -6.63 -26.78
N ARG A 139 -10.68 -7.92 -26.44
CA ARG A 139 -11.89 -8.58 -25.94
C ARG A 139 -12.01 -8.34 -24.44
N LEU A 140 -13.21 -7.99 -24.00
CA LEU A 140 -13.48 -7.69 -22.59
C LEU A 140 -13.91 -8.95 -21.82
N PRO A 141 -13.72 -8.98 -20.47
CA PRO A 141 -13.99 -10.17 -19.65
C PRO A 141 -15.38 -10.77 -19.80
N VAL A 142 -16.44 -9.97 -19.93
CA VAL A 142 -17.81 -10.49 -20.10
C VAL A 142 -17.97 -11.20 -21.45
N GLN A 143 -17.31 -10.71 -22.50
CA GLN A 143 -17.30 -11.36 -23.81
C GLN A 143 -16.60 -12.72 -23.71
N LEU A 144 -15.48 -12.76 -22.99
CA LEU A 144 -14.72 -13.99 -22.76
C LEU A 144 -15.52 -15.01 -21.93
N ALA A 145 -16.31 -14.56 -20.96
CA ALA A 145 -17.24 -15.43 -20.22
C ALA A 145 -18.37 -15.98 -21.10
N MET A 146 -18.87 -15.19 -22.05
CA MET A 146 -19.85 -15.65 -23.04
C MET A 146 -19.24 -16.71 -23.96
N ASP A 147 -18.04 -16.46 -24.50
CA ASP A 147 -17.33 -17.43 -25.34
C ASP A 147 -17.09 -18.75 -24.58
N TRP A 148 -16.64 -18.65 -23.33
CA TRP A 148 -16.47 -19.80 -22.44
C TRP A 148 -17.77 -20.59 -22.25
N LEU A 149 -18.89 -19.92 -21.96
CA LEU A 149 -20.19 -20.59 -21.80
C LEU A 149 -20.60 -21.34 -23.06
N PHE A 150 -20.51 -20.71 -24.23
CA PHE A 150 -20.94 -21.33 -25.49
C PHE A 150 -20.02 -22.45 -25.96
N ASN A 151 -18.74 -22.42 -25.60
CA ASN A 151 -17.84 -23.55 -25.82
C ASN A 151 -18.28 -24.80 -25.04
N HIS A 152 -18.89 -24.63 -23.86
CA HIS A 152 -19.45 -25.75 -23.08
C HIS A 152 -20.85 -26.15 -23.55
N TYR A 153 -21.68 -25.16 -23.92
CA TYR A 153 -23.07 -25.39 -24.31
C TYR A 153 -23.18 -26.03 -25.70
N GLY A 154 -22.36 -25.61 -26.68
CA GLY A 154 -22.31 -26.20 -28.01
C GLY A 154 -23.32 -25.67 -29.03
N ASP A 155 -24.36 -24.96 -28.58
CA ASP A 155 -25.42 -24.40 -29.43
C ASP A 155 -25.37 -22.86 -29.53
N THR A 156 -26.28 -22.28 -30.33
CA THR A 156 -26.35 -20.83 -30.55
C THR A 156 -26.91 -20.07 -29.35
N LEU A 157 -26.73 -18.74 -29.36
CA LEU A 157 -27.28 -17.86 -28.33
C LEU A 157 -28.82 -17.87 -28.35
N GLU A 158 -29.42 -17.99 -29.52
CA GLU A 158 -30.85 -18.17 -29.74
C GLU A 158 -31.35 -19.46 -29.09
N ASP A 159 -30.65 -20.58 -29.33
CA ASP A 159 -31.01 -21.88 -28.79
C ASP A 159 -30.92 -21.89 -27.27
N PHE A 160 -29.87 -21.29 -26.71
CA PHE A 160 -29.72 -21.09 -25.28
C PHE A 160 -30.89 -20.29 -24.69
N ALA A 161 -31.23 -19.15 -25.31
CA ALA A 161 -32.32 -18.30 -24.85
C ALA A 161 -33.68 -19.02 -24.95
N ASN A 162 -33.89 -19.83 -25.99
CA ASN A 162 -35.09 -20.65 -26.17
C ASN A 162 -35.20 -21.70 -25.05
N ALA A 163 -34.16 -22.51 -24.85
CA ALA A 163 -34.13 -23.56 -23.82
C ALA A 163 -34.36 -22.98 -22.41
N ARG A 164 -33.75 -21.84 -22.12
CA ARG A 164 -33.93 -21.13 -20.84
C ARG A 164 -35.36 -20.68 -20.61
N CYS A 165 -36.07 -20.24 -21.65
CA CYS A 165 -37.45 -19.77 -21.54
C CYS A 165 -38.45 -20.94 -21.45
N GLU A 166 -38.19 -22.03 -22.16
CA GLU A 166 -39.06 -23.23 -22.16
C GLU A 166 -39.17 -23.86 -20.77
N GLN A 167 -38.09 -23.85 -19.98
CA GLN A 167 -38.08 -24.39 -18.61
C GLN A 167 -38.78 -23.51 -17.59
N PHE A 168 -39.05 -22.24 -17.93
CA PHE A 168 -39.70 -21.28 -17.04
C PHE A 168 -40.90 -20.64 -17.75
N PRO A 169 -41.94 -21.44 -18.08
CA PRO A 169 -43.01 -21.10 -19.02
C PRO A 169 -43.94 -19.97 -18.56
N ASN A 170 -43.82 -19.50 -17.32
CA ASN A 170 -44.49 -18.27 -16.86
C ASN A 170 -43.86 -16.99 -17.46
N ALA A 171 -42.71 -17.11 -18.14
CA ALA A 171 -42.06 -16.02 -18.86
C ALA A 171 -42.78 -15.78 -20.21
N GLY A 172 -43.49 -14.65 -20.31
CA GLY A 172 -44.18 -14.28 -21.56
C GLY A 172 -43.22 -13.95 -22.71
N PHE A 173 -43.75 -13.82 -23.94
CA PHE A 173 -42.97 -13.47 -25.15
C PHE A 173 -42.04 -12.25 -24.97
N LYS A 174 -42.50 -11.22 -24.24
CA LYS A 174 -41.71 -10.01 -23.94
C LYS A 174 -40.47 -10.28 -23.08
N GLU A 175 -40.53 -11.29 -22.22
CA GLU A 175 -39.43 -11.66 -21.33
C GLU A 175 -38.35 -12.44 -22.10
N LYS A 176 -38.77 -13.33 -23.01
CA LYS A 176 -37.89 -14.03 -23.96
C LYS A 176 -37.09 -13.06 -24.83
N ASP A 177 -37.76 -12.11 -25.48
CA ASP A 177 -37.11 -11.08 -26.31
C ASP A 177 -36.14 -10.21 -25.49
N SER A 178 -36.47 -9.95 -24.22
CA SER A 178 -35.60 -9.18 -23.32
C SER A 178 -34.35 -9.97 -22.92
N ILE A 179 -34.47 -11.26 -22.61
CA ILE A 179 -33.33 -12.12 -22.26
C ILE A 179 -32.38 -12.22 -23.44
N LEU A 180 -32.90 -12.56 -24.62
CA LEU A 180 -32.11 -12.68 -25.85
C LEU A 180 -31.33 -11.38 -26.13
N ARG A 181 -32.01 -10.23 -26.07
CA ARG A 181 -31.40 -8.91 -26.28
C ARG A 181 -30.30 -8.62 -25.26
N ASN A 182 -30.51 -8.94 -23.99
CA ASN A 182 -29.52 -8.70 -22.94
C ASN A 182 -28.29 -9.59 -23.10
N LEU A 183 -28.47 -10.88 -23.42
CA LEU A 183 -27.36 -11.78 -23.73
C LEU A 183 -26.56 -11.30 -24.96
N TYR A 184 -27.25 -10.81 -25.99
CA TYR A 184 -26.60 -10.16 -27.14
C TYR A 184 -25.74 -8.96 -26.72
N HIS A 185 -26.25 -8.12 -25.82
CA HIS A 185 -25.47 -7.01 -25.28
C HIS A 185 -24.25 -7.50 -24.47
N TRP A 186 -24.36 -8.57 -23.71
CA TRP A 186 -23.24 -9.14 -22.94
C TRP A 186 -22.16 -9.71 -23.87
N LYS A 187 -22.57 -10.40 -24.94
CA LYS A 187 -21.65 -10.89 -25.99
C LYS A 187 -20.89 -9.75 -26.67
N ASN A 188 -21.50 -8.57 -26.76
CA ASN A 188 -20.87 -7.35 -27.28
C ASN A 188 -20.17 -6.50 -26.20
N GLY A 189 -19.94 -7.05 -25.00
CA GLY A 189 -19.13 -6.43 -23.96
C GLY A 189 -19.88 -5.47 -23.04
N LYS A 190 -21.22 -5.41 -23.09
CA LYS A 190 -21.98 -4.63 -22.10
C LYS A 190 -21.89 -5.29 -20.73
N LEU A 191 -21.60 -4.49 -19.71
CA LEU A 191 -21.52 -4.97 -18.34
C LEU A 191 -22.89 -5.47 -17.83
N PRO A 192 -23.01 -6.73 -17.36
CA PRO A 192 -24.24 -7.28 -16.82
C PRO A 192 -24.55 -6.72 -15.43
N ASP A 193 -25.84 -6.67 -15.06
CA ASP A 193 -26.25 -6.49 -13.67
C ASP A 193 -26.13 -7.80 -12.89
N ALA A 194 -25.69 -7.73 -11.62
CA ALA A 194 -25.44 -8.94 -10.83
C ALA A 194 -26.73 -9.71 -10.51
N ASN A 195 -27.87 -9.03 -10.33
CA ASN A 195 -29.14 -9.71 -10.13
C ASN A 195 -29.62 -10.37 -11.44
N SER A 196 -29.32 -9.75 -12.58
CA SER A 196 -29.63 -10.36 -13.89
C SER A 196 -28.84 -11.65 -14.10
N ILE A 197 -27.57 -11.73 -13.68
CA ILE A 197 -26.79 -12.98 -13.71
C ILE A 197 -27.50 -14.07 -12.88
N LYS A 198 -27.86 -13.76 -11.62
CA LYS A 198 -28.55 -14.74 -10.75
C LYS A 198 -29.90 -15.17 -11.30
N SER A 199 -30.66 -14.23 -11.87
CA SER A 199 -31.96 -14.50 -12.49
C SER A 199 -31.84 -15.36 -13.75
N TYR A 200 -30.80 -15.15 -14.56
CA TYR A 200 -30.64 -15.87 -15.83
C TYR A 200 -30.09 -17.28 -15.62
N PHE A 201 -29.43 -17.53 -14.50
CA PHE A 201 -28.84 -18.82 -14.16
C PHE A 201 -29.31 -19.29 -12.78
N PRO A 202 -30.61 -19.60 -12.58
CA PRO A 202 -31.12 -20.09 -11.29
C PRO A 202 -30.66 -21.54 -11.04
N ASP A 203 -30.65 -21.99 -9.78
CA ASP A 203 -30.13 -23.33 -9.42
C ASP A 203 -30.91 -24.48 -10.09
N GLU A 204 -32.17 -24.26 -10.42
CA GLU A 204 -33.05 -25.23 -11.07
C GLU A 204 -32.88 -25.28 -12.61
N LEU A 205 -32.02 -24.44 -13.18
CA LEU A 205 -31.81 -24.40 -14.63
C LEU A 205 -31.08 -25.68 -15.09
N GLU A 206 -31.71 -26.42 -16.00
CA GLU A 206 -31.10 -27.58 -16.62
C GLU A 206 -30.58 -27.19 -18.02
N LEU A 207 -29.31 -27.47 -18.32
CA LEU A 207 -28.73 -27.16 -19.64
C LEU A 207 -28.13 -28.43 -20.23
N GLY A 208 -28.49 -28.72 -21.49
CA GLY A 208 -27.89 -29.80 -22.27
C GLY A 208 -26.50 -29.39 -22.76
N PHE A 209 -25.48 -29.50 -21.91
CA PHE A 209 -24.09 -29.24 -22.31
C PHE A 209 -23.53 -30.37 -23.17
N VAL A 210 -22.67 -30.01 -24.12
CA VAL A 210 -22.00 -30.96 -25.02
C VAL A 210 -20.63 -31.41 -24.46
N SER A 211 -20.07 -30.69 -23.49
CA SER A 211 -18.73 -31.00 -22.95
C SER A 211 -18.71 -32.19 -21.99
N ASP A 212 -17.64 -33.01 -22.04
CA ASP A 212 -17.40 -34.18 -21.16
C ASP A 212 -17.36 -33.85 -19.66
N ASN A 213 -17.10 -32.59 -19.30
CA ASN A 213 -17.12 -32.09 -17.93
C ASN A 213 -17.92 -30.77 -17.87
N PRO A 214 -19.25 -30.82 -17.82
CA PRO A 214 -20.09 -29.64 -17.90
C PRO A 214 -19.99 -28.78 -16.63
N PRO A 215 -19.95 -27.45 -16.76
CA PRO A 215 -19.95 -26.57 -15.59
C PRO A 215 -21.30 -26.62 -14.88
N THR A 216 -21.27 -26.54 -13.55
CA THR A 216 -22.50 -26.35 -12.77
C THR A 216 -23.06 -24.95 -12.99
N ILE A 217 -24.37 -24.76 -12.76
CA ILE A 217 -24.98 -23.42 -12.86
C ILE A 217 -24.32 -22.43 -11.89
N LYS A 218 -24.01 -22.89 -10.68
CA LYS A 218 -23.21 -22.14 -9.70
C LYS A 218 -21.90 -21.65 -10.33
N LYS A 219 -21.14 -22.55 -10.99
CA LYS A 219 -19.88 -22.20 -11.64
C LYS A 219 -20.07 -21.16 -12.76
N ILE A 220 -21.15 -21.26 -13.53
CA ILE A 220 -21.49 -20.26 -14.56
C ILE A 220 -21.72 -18.89 -13.92
N ARG A 221 -22.55 -18.80 -12.86
CA ARG A 221 -22.77 -17.53 -12.14
C ARG A 221 -21.46 -16.94 -11.61
N GLN A 222 -20.63 -17.77 -10.98
CA GLN A 222 -19.31 -17.35 -10.47
C GLN A 222 -18.43 -16.77 -11.59
N THR A 223 -18.36 -17.43 -12.75
CA THR A 223 -17.62 -16.96 -13.92
C THR A 223 -18.12 -15.59 -14.40
N PHE A 224 -19.43 -15.40 -14.54
CA PHE A 224 -20.00 -14.10 -14.96
C PHE A 224 -19.83 -12.99 -13.93
N LEU A 225 -19.99 -13.29 -12.63
CA LEU A 225 -19.79 -12.33 -11.55
C LEU A 225 -18.34 -11.86 -11.50
N LEU A 226 -17.40 -12.79 -11.66
CA LEU A 226 -15.98 -12.49 -11.74
C LEU A 226 -15.63 -11.66 -12.98
N ALA A 227 -16.09 -12.08 -14.16
CA ALA A 227 -15.88 -11.35 -15.41
C ALA A 227 -16.42 -9.91 -15.30
N ARG A 228 -17.61 -9.74 -14.72
CA ARG A 228 -18.19 -8.43 -14.43
C ARG A 228 -17.28 -7.59 -13.52
N ALA A 229 -16.77 -8.16 -12.43
CA ALA A 229 -15.90 -7.44 -11.51
C ALA A 229 -14.59 -6.99 -12.18
N ILE A 230 -13.93 -7.89 -12.92
CA ILE A 230 -12.70 -7.60 -13.67
C ILE A 230 -12.96 -6.52 -14.72
N GLN A 231 -14.05 -6.63 -15.49
CA GLN A 231 -14.39 -5.65 -16.52
C GLN A 231 -14.72 -4.27 -15.92
N SER A 232 -15.44 -4.24 -14.80
CA SER A 232 -15.73 -2.98 -14.11
C SER A 232 -14.46 -2.31 -13.57
N ALA A 233 -13.50 -3.09 -13.06
CA ALA A 233 -12.21 -2.57 -12.63
C ALA A 233 -11.39 -2.06 -13.82
N PHE A 234 -11.36 -2.80 -14.92
CA PHE A 234 -10.66 -2.44 -16.16
C PHE A 234 -11.18 -1.13 -16.76
N ILE A 235 -12.50 -0.97 -16.89
CA ILE A 235 -13.12 0.26 -17.42
C ILE A 235 -12.74 1.46 -16.55
N LYS A 236 -12.88 1.36 -15.22
CA LYS A 236 -12.49 2.45 -14.31
C LYS A 236 -10.99 2.74 -14.36
N ALA A 237 -10.15 1.72 -14.54
CA ALA A 237 -8.72 1.92 -14.72
C ALA A 237 -8.41 2.64 -16.05
N CYS A 238 -9.15 2.37 -17.13
CA CYS A 238 -9.04 3.11 -18.38
C CYS A 238 -9.42 4.57 -18.18
N GLU A 239 -10.57 4.84 -17.55
CA GLU A 239 -11.04 6.20 -17.24
C GLU A 239 -10.02 6.97 -16.38
N TYR A 240 -9.35 6.28 -15.45
CA TYR A 240 -8.39 6.90 -14.54
C TYR A 240 -7.00 7.11 -15.15
N PHE A 241 -6.42 6.12 -15.83
CA PHE A 241 -5.05 6.18 -16.35
C PHE A 241 -4.95 6.66 -17.80
N SER A 242 -6.00 6.46 -18.59
CA SER A 242 -6.03 6.67 -20.04
C SER A 242 -7.41 7.19 -20.52
N PRO A 243 -7.90 8.33 -19.99
CA PRO A 243 -9.31 8.76 -20.18
C PRO A 243 -9.74 8.98 -21.63
N ASN A 244 -8.78 9.20 -22.54
CA ASN A 244 -9.05 9.43 -23.97
C ASN A 244 -8.83 8.19 -24.84
N THR A 245 -8.51 7.04 -24.23
CA THR A 245 -8.20 5.81 -24.95
C THR A 245 -9.45 4.94 -25.10
N ASN A 246 -9.63 4.36 -26.30
CA ASN A 246 -10.67 3.35 -26.52
C ASN A 246 -10.37 2.12 -25.65
N ILE A 247 -11.35 1.67 -24.86
CA ILE A 247 -11.23 0.47 -24.00
C ILE A 247 -10.90 -0.81 -24.77
N HIS A 248 -11.16 -0.83 -26.09
CA HIS A 248 -10.83 -1.94 -26.99
C HIS A 248 -9.45 -1.80 -27.65
N SER A 249 -8.68 -0.75 -27.33
CA SER A 249 -7.31 -0.59 -27.80
C SER A 249 -6.39 -1.62 -27.14
N SER A 250 -5.60 -2.32 -27.96
CA SER A 250 -4.55 -3.24 -27.52
C SER A 250 -3.16 -2.59 -27.45
N ASP A 251 -3.06 -1.29 -27.76
CA ASP A 251 -1.81 -0.55 -27.65
C ASP A 251 -1.46 -0.33 -26.18
N LEU A 252 -0.34 -0.91 -25.73
CA LEU A 252 0.13 -0.82 -24.35
C LEU A 252 0.61 0.58 -23.96
N HIS A 253 1.02 1.40 -24.95
CA HIS A 253 1.42 2.78 -24.72
C HIS A 253 0.20 3.66 -24.41
N ASP A 254 -0.86 3.53 -25.22
CA ASP A 254 -2.07 4.32 -25.08
C ASP A 254 -3.03 3.79 -24.00
N ASN A 255 -3.12 2.47 -23.83
CA ASN A 255 -4.01 1.80 -22.90
C ASN A 255 -3.24 1.28 -21.67
N LYS A 256 -3.00 2.18 -20.71
CA LYS A 256 -2.27 1.88 -19.47
C LYS A 256 -2.97 0.83 -18.61
N ALA A 257 -4.30 0.78 -18.63
CA ALA A 257 -5.05 -0.26 -17.94
C ALA A 257 -4.77 -1.66 -18.53
N TYR A 258 -4.65 -1.77 -19.86
CA TYR A 258 -4.25 -3.02 -20.50
C TYR A 258 -2.79 -3.38 -20.21
N GLN A 259 -1.90 -2.39 -20.13
CA GLN A 259 -0.51 -2.63 -19.72
C GLN A 259 -0.41 -3.19 -18.27
N LEU A 260 -1.27 -2.76 -17.33
CA LEU A 260 -1.36 -3.38 -16.00
C LEU A 260 -1.81 -4.85 -16.05
N VAL A 261 -2.81 -5.17 -16.88
CA VAL A 261 -3.26 -6.55 -17.11
C VAL A 261 -2.12 -7.38 -17.70
N TYR A 262 -1.40 -6.84 -18.67
CA TYR A 262 -0.27 -7.49 -19.31
C TYR A 262 0.85 -7.81 -18.30
N ILE A 263 1.20 -6.88 -17.41
CA ILE A 263 2.21 -7.09 -16.36
C ILE A 263 1.80 -8.26 -15.45
N GLY A 264 0.58 -8.24 -14.92
CA GLY A 264 0.10 -9.30 -14.03
C GLY A 264 0.06 -10.67 -14.72
N LYS A 265 -0.40 -10.70 -15.98
CA LYS A 265 -0.43 -11.92 -16.80
C LYS A 265 0.96 -12.45 -17.13
N TYR A 266 1.90 -11.58 -17.50
CA TYR A 266 3.28 -11.96 -17.78
C TYR A 266 3.93 -12.69 -16.59
N ILE A 267 3.76 -12.15 -15.38
CA ILE A 267 4.26 -12.78 -14.16
C ILE A 267 3.52 -14.09 -13.86
N PHE A 268 2.20 -14.13 -14.02
CA PHE A 268 1.42 -15.36 -13.87
C PHE A 268 1.91 -16.47 -14.81
N ASP A 269 2.03 -16.19 -16.11
CA ASP A 269 2.42 -17.19 -17.11
C ASP A 269 3.82 -17.72 -16.83
N LEU A 270 4.75 -16.84 -16.43
CA LEU A 270 6.11 -17.22 -16.06
C LEU A 270 6.14 -18.13 -14.83
N MET A 271 5.31 -17.84 -13.83
CA MET A 271 5.16 -18.62 -12.60
C MET A 271 4.60 -20.02 -12.87
N VAL A 272 3.59 -20.12 -13.74
CA VAL A 272 3.01 -21.42 -14.13
C VAL A 272 4.02 -22.23 -14.92
N PHE A 273 4.68 -21.62 -15.90
CA PHE A 273 5.66 -22.31 -16.74
C PHE A 273 6.84 -22.84 -15.92
N SER A 274 7.32 -22.08 -14.92
CA SER A 274 8.44 -22.51 -14.09
C SER A 274 8.11 -23.78 -13.29
N TYR A 275 6.91 -23.88 -12.72
CA TYR A 275 6.48 -25.06 -11.96
C TYR A 275 6.01 -26.23 -12.82
N GLN A 276 5.61 -25.98 -14.07
CA GLN A 276 5.40 -27.06 -15.05
C GLN A 276 6.73 -27.68 -15.48
N LYS A 277 7.80 -26.89 -15.50
CA LYS A 277 9.12 -27.31 -15.96
C LYS A 277 9.93 -28.05 -14.88
N PHE A 278 9.72 -27.74 -13.60
CA PHE A 278 10.50 -28.31 -12.51
C PHE A 278 9.58 -28.82 -11.38
N GLU A 279 9.81 -30.07 -10.95
CA GLU A 279 9.13 -30.64 -9.79
C GLU A 279 9.62 -30.03 -8.46
N ASN A 280 10.89 -29.60 -8.42
CA ASN A 280 11.48 -28.99 -7.24
C ASN A 280 11.16 -27.49 -7.20
N LYS A 281 10.44 -27.06 -6.15
CA LYS A 281 10.10 -25.65 -5.90
C LYS A 281 11.29 -24.70 -6.05
N LYS A 282 12.44 -25.03 -5.44
CA LYS A 282 13.65 -24.19 -5.50
C LYS A 282 14.21 -24.05 -6.92
N GLN A 283 14.14 -25.10 -7.74
CA GLN A 283 14.55 -25.03 -9.14
C GLN A 283 13.57 -24.18 -9.98
N ALA A 284 12.26 -24.35 -9.76
CA ALA A 284 11.24 -23.53 -10.42
C ALA A 284 11.41 -22.04 -10.05
N ASP A 285 11.66 -21.77 -8.77
CA ASP A 285 11.89 -20.44 -8.21
C ASP A 285 13.15 -19.78 -8.80
N ASN A 286 14.27 -20.50 -8.89
CA ASN A 286 15.49 -19.98 -9.51
C ASN A 286 15.30 -19.68 -11.00
N TRP A 287 14.62 -20.58 -11.73
CA TRP A 287 14.40 -20.39 -13.16
C TRP A 287 13.47 -19.19 -13.42
N PHE A 288 12.45 -18.99 -12.58
CA PHE A 288 11.59 -17.80 -12.63
C PHE A 288 12.42 -16.52 -12.50
N ASP A 289 13.30 -16.45 -11.51
CA ASP A 289 14.18 -15.30 -11.29
C ASP A 289 15.15 -15.08 -12.47
N GLU A 290 15.67 -16.16 -13.07
CA GLU A 290 16.54 -16.10 -14.26
C GLU A 290 15.83 -15.53 -15.49
N GLN A 291 14.56 -15.89 -15.73
CA GLN A 291 13.80 -15.38 -16.88
C GLN A 291 13.47 -13.90 -16.75
N LEU A 292 13.27 -13.43 -15.52
CA LEU A 292 13.06 -12.01 -15.24
C LEU A 292 14.33 -11.18 -15.51
N GLY A 293 15.51 -11.79 -15.34
CA GLY A 293 16.80 -11.17 -15.65
C GLY A 293 17.02 -9.85 -14.92
N ASP A 294 17.84 -8.98 -15.49
CA ASP A 294 18.16 -7.69 -14.86
C ASP A 294 16.99 -6.70 -14.90
N TYR A 295 16.09 -6.84 -15.88
CA TYR A 295 14.88 -6.03 -15.94
C TYR A 295 13.93 -6.34 -14.77
N GLY A 296 13.67 -7.62 -14.50
CA GLY A 296 12.81 -7.99 -13.38
C GLY A 296 13.46 -7.74 -12.03
N LYS A 297 14.79 -7.82 -11.89
CA LYS A 297 15.49 -7.28 -10.70
C LYS A 297 15.29 -5.77 -10.56
N ALA A 298 15.29 -5.04 -11.68
CA ALA A 298 15.13 -3.60 -11.65
C ALA A 298 13.72 -3.13 -11.30
N VAL A 299 12.70 -3.90 -11.70
CA VAL A 299 11.31 -3.46 -11.67
C VAL A 299 10.45 -4.27 -10.71
N PHE A 300 10.73 -5.56 -10.55
CA PHE A 300 9.90 -6.55 -9.85
C PHE A 300 10.65 -7.30 -8.74
N ALA A 301 11.68 -6.68 -8.15
CA ALA A 301 12.53 -7.34 -7.15
C ALA A 301 11.78 -7.92 -5.94
N HIS A 302 10.63 -7.32 -5.56
CA HIS A 302 9.84 -7.79 -4.42
C HIS A 302 9.19 -9.17 -4.62
N ILE A 303 9.08 -9.64 -5.87
CA ILE A 303 8.52 -10.96 -6.20
C ILE A 303 9.60 -12.00 -6.55
N LEU A 304 10.88 -11.68 -6.41
CA LEU A 304 11.97 -12.62 -6.64
C LEU A 304 12.18 -13.55 -5.44
N ASN A 305 12.58 -14.80 -5.71
CA ASN A 305 12.88 -15.78 -4.67
C ASN A 305 14.29 -15.60 -4.14
N HIS A 306 14.45 -14.72 -3.17
CA HIS A 306 15.71 -14.61 -2.48
C HIS A 306 15.86 -15.74 -1.45
N HIS A 307 16.60 -16.79 -1.83
CA HIS A 307 17.10 -17.77 -0.87
C HIS A 307 17.80 -17.08 0.31
N GLU A 308 17.67 -17.68 1.49
CA GLU A 308 18.13 -17.34 2.86
C GLU A 308 19.65 -17.04 3.04
N ASN A 309 20.34 -16.57 2.01
CA ASN A 309 21.80 -16.38 1.99
C ASN A 309 22.22 -14.95 1.68
N ASP A 310 21.39 -13.94 1.94
CA ASP A 310 21.94 -12.60 1.99
C ASP A 310 22.79 -12.49 3.26
N GLU A 311 24.10 -12.33 3.11
CA GLU A 311 24.96 -11.83 4.19
C GLU A 311 24.35 -10.58 4.82
N MET A 312 23.59 -9.80 4.05
CA MET A 312 22.77 -8.67 4.47
C MET A 312 21.68 -9.04 5.49
N THR A 313 20.98 -10.16 5.33
CA THR A 313 19.95 -10.66 6.27
C THR A 313 20.59 -11.05 7.60
N ARG A 314 21.69 -11.82 7.55
CA ARG A 314 22.45 -12.18 8.76
C ARG A 314 23.12 -10.96 9.41
N PHE A 315 23.51 -9.96 8.62
CA PHE A 315 24.08 -8.71 9.11
C PHE A 315 23.04 -7.85 9.82
N ILE A 316 21.85 -7.66 9.24
CA ILE A 316 20.75 -6.91 9.86
C ILE A 316 20.30 -7.56 11.18
N GLN A 317 20.26 -8.89 11.22
CA GLN A 317 20.01 -9.66 12.43
C GLN A 317 21.16 -9.52 13.46
N SER A 318 22.42 -9.45 13.02
CA SER A 318 23.58 -9.35 13.93
C SER A 318 23.82 -7.95 14.51
N VAL A 319 23.33 -6.89 13.85
CA VAL A 319 23.37 -5.51 14.39
C VAL A 319 22.18 -5.17 15.30
N GLY A 320 21.31 -6.13 15.60
CA GLY A 320 20.26 -5.98 16.62
C GLY A 320 19.09 -5.07 16.21
N PHE A 321 18.90 -4.81 14.92
CA PHE A 321 17.69 -4.14 14.45
C PHE A 321 16.55 -5.17 14.32
N PRO A 322 15.43 -5.01 15.04
CA PRO A 322 14.29 -5.91 14.94
C PRO A 322 13.51 -5.53 13.68
N MET A 323 14.01 -5.92 12.52
CA MET A 323 13.27 -5.83 11.26
C MET A 323 13.11 -7.25 10.72
N PRO A 324 11.87 -7.72 10.46
CA PRO A 324 11.68 -8.93 9.67
C PRO A 324 12.42 -8.79 8.34
N ASP A 325 13.07 -9.87 7.88
CA ASP A 325 13.94 -9.89 6.68
C ASP A 325 13.29 -9.27 5.42
N ASP A 326 11.96 -9.33 5.36
CA ASP A 326 11.13 -8.80 4.29
C ASP A 326 11.00 -7.25 4.29
N PHE A 327 11.23 -6.61 5.43
CA PHE A 327 11.05 -5.16 5.64
C PHE A 327 12.28 -4.36 5.19
N ALA A 328 13.49 -4.86 5.44
CA ALA A 328 14.72 -4.17 5.06
C ALA A 328 14.88 -4.02 3.54
N ARG A 329 14.53 -5.06 2.78
CA ARG A 329 14.55 -5.01 1.30
C ARG A 329 13.45 -4.09 0.75
N LYS A 330 12.23 -4.17 1.31
CA LYS A 330 11.14 -3.24 0.98
C LYS A 330 11.53 -1.79 1.27
N SER A 331 12.32 -1.53 2.32
CA SER A 331 12.82 -0.19 2.66
C SER A 331 13.71 0.40 1.56
N VAL A 332 14.60 -0.39 0.95
CA VAL A 332 15.42 0.07 -0.20
C VAL A 332 14.56 0.37 -1.43
N HIS A 333 13.50 -0.42 -1.66
CA HIS A 333 12.56 -0.18 -2.75
C HIS A 333 11.68 1.06 -2.55
N PHE A 334 11.18 1.28 -1.32
CA PHE A 334 10.46 2.51 -0.99
C PHE A 334 11.35 3.74 -1.16
N GLU A 335 12.59 3.67 -0.72
CA GLU A 335 13.56 4.75 -0.90
C GLU A 335 13.85 5.03 -2.38
N THR A 336 14.03 3.96 -3.18
CA THR A 336 14.21 4.06 -4.63
C THR A 336 13.01 4.74 -5.30
N LEU A 337 11.79 4.35 -4.92
CA LEU A 337 10.56 4.95 -5.42
C LEU A 337 10.41 6.42 -5.00
N ASN A 338 10.66 6.73 -3.73
CA ASN A 338 10.56 8.08 -3.20
C ASN A 338 11.50 9.03 -3.95
N ARG A 339 12.74 8.59 -4.22
CA ARG A 339 13.69 9.36 -5.03
C ARG A 339 13.27 9.51 -6.48
N TYR A 340 12.65 8.47 -7.05
CA TYR A 340 12.09 8.57 -8.39
C TYR A 340 10.94 9.60 -8.41
N PHE A 341 10.02 9.57 -7.45
CA PHE A 341 8.94 10.56 -7.32
C PHE A 341 9.44 11.98 -7.08
N MET A 342 10.55 12.15 -6.37
CA MET A 342 11.22 13.45 -6.25
C MET A 342 11.79 13.95 -7.58
N SER A 343 12.14 13.06 -8.50
CA SER A 343 12.71 13.42 -9.80
C SER A 343 11.69 13.72 -10.89
N LEU A 344 10.43 13.32 -10.70
CA LEU A 344 9.37 13.55 -11.68
C LEU A 344 8.84 14.98 -11.62
N ALA A 345 8.57 15.57 -12.79
CA ALA A 345 7.61 16.66 -12.84
C ALA A 345 6.18 16.09 -12.86
N GLY A 346 5.29 16.60 -12.01
CA GLY A 346 3.89 16.17 -11.93
C GLY A 346 3.04 16.39 -13.20
N THR A 347 3.63 16.88 -14.30
CA THR A 347 3.02 17.03 -15.62
C THR A 347 3.52 16.02 -16.66
N GLU A 348 4.53 15.22 -16.31
CA GLU A 348 5.07 14.17 -17.19
C GLU A 348 4.06 13.04 -17.42
N ALA A 349 4.10 12.47 -18.63
CA ALA A 349 3.30 11.31 -18.99
C ALA A 349 3.67 10.08 -18.14
N LEU A 350 2.71 9.16 -17.99
CA LEU A 350 2.94 7.90 -17.28
C LEU A 350 3.97 7.05 -18.03
N SER A 351 4.98 6.59 -17.31
CA SER A 351 6.07 5.78 -17.88
C SER A 351 5.54 4.43 -18.41
N ASP A 352 6.21 3.86 -19.41
CA ASP A 352 5.90 2.51 -19.89
C ASP A 352 6.71 1.44 -19.16
N PHE A 353 6.14 0.23 -19.10
CA PHE A 353 6.82 -0.97 -18.63
C PHE A 353 6.96 -2.05 -19.72
N PHE A 354 6.10 -2.02 -20.73
CA PHE A 354 6.11 -2.99 -21.83
C PHE A 354 5.62 -2.35 -23.12
N ASP A 355 6.18 -2.79 -24.24
CA ASP A 355 5.69 -2.43 -25.58
C ASP A 355 5.54 -3.72 -26.41
N THR A 356 4.57 -3.73 -27.32
CA THR A 356 4.39 -4.81 -28.30
C THR A 356 5.49 -4.78 -29.37
N ASN A 357 6.09 -3.62 -29.64
CA ASN A 357 7.24 -3.46 -30.50
C ASN A 357 8.53 -3.89 -29.76
N PRO A 358 9.28 -4.89 -30.26
CA PRO A 358 10.46 -5.40 -29.57
C PRO A 358 11.57 -4.36 -29.34
N SER A 359 11.77 -3.43 -30.27
CA SER A 359 12.83 -2.40 -30.16
C SER A 359 12.48 -1.35 -29.11
N ASN A 360 11.23 -0.90 -29.07
CA ASN A 360 10.75 0.00 -28.03
C ASN A 360 10.79 -0.68 -26.66
N ASN A 361 10.35 -1.95 -26.59
CA ASN A 361 10.35 -2.72 -25.36
C ASN A 361 11.78 -2.87 -24.81
N LEU A 362 12.77 -3.16 -25.67
CA LEU A 362 14.17 -3.23 -25.25
C LEU A 362 14.67 -1.89 -24.68
N LYS A 363 14.30 -0.76 -25.31
CA LYS A 363 14.66 0.56 -24.82
C LYS A 363 14.03 0.84 -23.45
N ILE A 364 12.74 0.55 -23.29
CA ILE A 364 12.03 0.67 -21.99
C ILE A 364 12.77 -0.15 -20.92
N GLN A 365 13.12 -1.40 -21.22
CA GLN A 365 13.84 -2.26 -20.28
C GLN A 365 15.21 -1.66 -19.91
N GLN A 366 15.98 -1.17 -20.89
CA GLN A 366 17.28 -0.54 -20.66
C GLN A 366 17.17 0.71 -19.77
N ASP A 367 16.17 1.56 -20.03
CA ASP A 367 15.94 2.78 -19.24
C ASP A 367 15.58 2.44 -17.78
N LYS A 368 14.72 1.42 -17.57
CA LYS A 368 14.36 0.95 -16.22
C LYS A 368 15.54 0.29 -15.49
N ILE A 369 16.35 -0.50 -16.19
CA ILE A 369 17.59 -1.08 -15.63
C ILE A 369 18.58 0.01 -15.26
N ALA A 370 18.81 1.01 -16.12
CA ALA A 370 19.72 2.11 -15.85
C ALA A 370 19.28 2.91 -14.61
N LEU A 371 17.98 3.17 -14.49
CA LEU A 371 17.39 3.81 -13.31
C LEU A 371 17.63 2.97 -12.05
N TYR A 372 17.38 1.66 -12.11
CA TYR A 372 17.63 0.76 -10.99
C TYR A 372 19.10 0.70 -10.60
N ILE A 373 20.03 0.55 -11.56
CA ILE A 373 21.47 0.53 -11.29
C ILE A 373 21.91 1.83 -10.60
N LYS A 374 21.37 2.98 -11.02
CA LYS A 374 21.65 4.27 -10.38
C LYS A 374 21.27 4.24 -8.89
N TYR A 375 20.09 3.72 -8.55
CA TYR A 375 19.62 3.68 -7.16
C TYR A 375 20.22 2.52 -6.34
N GLN A 376 20.44 1.34 -6.93
CA GLN A 376 21.10 0.21 -6.28
C GLN A 376 22.56 0.53 -5.94
N ARG A 377 23.29 1.23 -6.81
CA ARG A 377 24.64 1.72 -6.48
C ARG A 377 24.64 2.59 -5.23
N ASN A 378 23.64 3.46 -5.08
CA ASN A 378 23.50 4.26 -3.87
C ASN A 378 23.17 3.39 -2.64
N ALA A 379 22.35 2.35 -2.78
CA ALA A 379 22.04 1.41 -1.70
C ALA A 379 23.27 0.58 -1.27
N ASP A 380 24.04 0.06 -2.23
CA ASP A 380 25.28 -0.67 -1.96
C ASP A 380 26.33 0.22 -1.30
N GLU A 381 26.50 1.45 -1.81
CA GLU A 381 27.40 2.44 -1.21
C GLU A 381 26.93 2.83 0.21
N TYR A 382 25.61 2.97 0.42
CA TYR A 382 25.01 3.19 1.72
C TYR A 382 25.36 2.07 2.71
N LEU A 383 25.16 0.80 2.34
CA LEU A 383 25.47 -0.34 3.21
C LEU A 383 26.97 -0.46 3.49
N LYS A 384 27.82 -0.31 2.45
CA LYS A 384 29.28 -0.30 2.62
C LYS A 384 29.75 0.83 3.53
N THR A 385 29.12 2.00 3.40
CA THR A 385 29.43 3.16 4.23
C THR A 385 28.98 2.91 5.66
N LEU A 386 27.76 2.40 5.91
CA LEU A 386 27.29 1.99 7.24
C LEU A 386 28.24 1.00 7.90
N PHE A 387 28.67 -0.04 7.18
CA PHE A 387 29.64 -0.99 7.71
C PHE A 387 30.97 -0.29 8.07
N SER A 388 31.47 0.57 7.17
CA SER A 388 32.71 1.32 7.39
C SER A 388 32.60 2.33 8.53
N LEU A 389 31.40 2.80 8.89
CA LEU A 389 31.16 3.65 10.06
C LEU A 389 31.38 2.91 11.38
N THR A 390 31.24 1.58 11.41
CA THR A 390 31.53 0.78 12.62
C THR A 390 33.04 0.66 12.87
N LEU A 391 33.85 0.74 11.82
CA LEU A 391 35.30 0.56 11.87
C LEU A 391 36.06 1.89 12.00
N ASN A 392 35.72 2.89 11.19
CA ASN A 392 36.43 4.17 11.15
C ASN A 392 35.49 5.35 10.84
N PRO A 393 34.59 5.70 11.78
CA PRO A 393 33.49 6.62 11.51
C PRO A 393 33.92 8.00 11.01
N GLU A 394 34.91 8.64 11.64
CA GLU A 394 35.31 10.00 11.25
C GLU A 394 35.86 10.06 9.83
N LYS A 395 36.76 9.14 9.48
CA LYS A 395 37.35 9.09 8.15
C LYS A 395 36.27 8.80 7.10
N THR A 396 35.45 7.77 7.34
CA THR A 396 34.38 7.35 6.43
C THR A 396 33.42 8.50 6.12
N ILE A 397 32.95 9.24 7.14
CA ILE A 397 32.04 10.39 6.93
C ILE A 397 32.72 11.48 6.10
N ARG A 398 33.96 11.85 6.46
CA ARG A 398 34.68 12.94 5.77
C ARG A 398 34.98 12.61 4.30
N THR A 399 35.20 11.33 3.97
CA THR A 399 35.52 10.90 2.61
C THR A 399 34.30 10.57 1.75
N CYS A 400 33.12 10.37 2.35
CA CYS A 400 31.90 10.10 1.60
C CYS A 400 31.45 11.37 0.87
N ASN A 401 31.57 11.38 -0.46
CA ASN A 401 31.16 12.50 -1.33
C ASN A 401 29.75 12.32 -1.92
N ASN A 402 29.16 11.14 -1.76
CA ASN A 402 27.84 10.86 -2.28
C ASN A 402 26.77 11.47 -1.34
N LYS A 403 26.22 12.64 -1.72
CA LYS A 403 25.17 13.36 -0.98
C LYS A 403 24.04 12.43 -0.55
N GLU A 404 23.55 11.66 -1.51
CA GLU A 404 22.43 10.75 -1.36
C GLU A 404 22.65 9.67 -0.29
N VAL A 405 23.89 9.20 -0.15
CA VAL A 405 24.29 8.23 0.86
C VAL A 405 24.38 8.89 2.22
N VAL A 406 25.01 10.07 2.30
CA VAL A 406 25.14 10.82 3.57
C VAL A 406 23.77 11.18 4.15
N PHE A 407 22.83 11.62 3.32
CA PHE A 407 21.48 11.99 3.75
C PHE A 407 20.68 10.75 4.20
N ALA A 408 20.74 9.64 3.45
CA ALA A 408 20.09 8.40 3.85
C ALA A 408 20.65 7.83 5.16
N ILE A 409 21.98 7.88 5.35
CA ILE A 409 22.59 7.50 6.62
C ILE A 409 22.12 8.44 7.72
N LEU A 410 22.14 9.75 7.49
CA LEU A 410 21.69 10.72 8.48
C LEU A 410 20.25 10.44 8.93
N GLU A 411 19.33 10.20 7.99
CA GLU A 411 17.93 9.85 8.27
C GLU A 411 17.78 8.58 9.10
N SER A 412 18.44 7.49 8.68
CA SER A 412 18.46 6.22 9.43
C SER A 412 19.13 6.35 10.79
N CYS A 413 20.12 7.24 10.90
CA CYS A 413 20.91 7.48 12.10
C CYS A 413 20.35 8.57 13.00
N LEU A 414 19.22 9.22 12.66
CA LEU A 414 18.55 10.18 13.55
C LEU A 414 18.23 9.56 14.92
N PHE A 415 18.04 8.23 14.96
CA PHE A 415 17.82 7.43 16.17
C PHE A 415 19.11 6.92 16.84
N LEU A 416 20.29 7.10 16.23
CA LEU A 416 21.55 6.65 16.84
C LEU A 416 21.97 7.57 17.98
N THR A 417 22.24 6.96 19.13
CA THR A 417 22.70 7.62 20.36
C THR A 417 24.13 8.17 20.27
N ASN A 418 24.89 7.86 19.20
CA ASN A 418 26.27 8.33 19.05
C ASN A 418 26.32 9.81 18.63
N LYS A 419 26.62 10.64 19.63
CA LYS A 419 26.68 12.11 19.55
C LYS A 419 27.75 12.65 18.59
N GLN A 420 28.86 11.95 18.41
CA GLN A 420 29.96 12.41 17.57
C GLN A 420 29.68 12.11 16.09
N ILE A 421 29.21 10.88 15.81
CA ILE A 421 28.85 10.44 14.46
C ILE A 421 27.74 11.30 13.88
N SER A 422 26.65 11.51 14.64
CA SER A 422 25.54 12.37 14.20
C SER A 422 25.99 13.81 13.93
N ARG A 423 26.98 14.35 14.66
CA ARG A 423 27.48 15.71 14.43
C ARG A 423 28.22 15.78 13.10
N LEU A 424 29.14 14.84 12.90
CA LEU A 424 29.95 14.76 11.68
C LEU A 424 29.08 14.52 10.44
N LEU A 425 28.03 13.69 10.55
CA LEU A 425 27.08 13.47 9.45
C LEU A 425 26.30 14.74 9.10
N ILE A 426 25.82 15.49 10.10
CA ILE A 426 25.13 16.78 9.87
C ILE A 426 26.08 17.79 9.22
N GLU A 427 27.30 17.94 9.73
CA GLU A 427 28.33 18.82 9.14
C GLU A 427 28.63 18.42 7.69
N ARG A 428 28.69 17.11 7.41
CA ARG A 428 28.92 16.61 6.06
C ARG A 428 27.73 16.84 5.14
N ALA A 429 26.51 16.62 5.62
CA ALA A 429 25.28 16.89 4.87
C ALA A 429 25.16 18.38 4.52
N GLU A 430 25.52 19.27 5.45
CA GLU A 430 25.57 20.72 5.23
C GLU A 430 26.56 21.09 4.11
N GLN A 431 27.75 20.48 4.07
CA GLN A 431 28.73 20.69 2.99
C GLN A 431 28.26 20.19 1.63
N LEU A 432 27.45 19.13 1.60
CA LEU A 432 26.96 18.48 0.37
C LEU A 432 25.58 18.99 -0.07
N SER A 433 24.96 19.90 0.70
CA SER A 433 23.64 20.46 0.38
C SER A 433 23.71 21.29 -0.90
N GLN A 434 22.77 21.07 -1.81
CA GLN A 434 22.73 21.73 -3.12
C GLN A 434 21.37 22.38 -3.42
N THR A 435 20.33 21.98 -2.69
CA THR A 435 18.96 22.43 -2.90
C THR A 435 18.36 22.99 -1.60
N PRO A 436 17.33 23.84 -1.68
CA PRO A 436 16.61 24.31 -0.50
C PRO A 436 16.03 23.15 0.35
N ASP A 437 15.62 22.03 -0.26
CA ASP A 437 15.16 20.87 0.51
C ASP A 437 16.30 20.20 1.29
N ASP A 438 17.52 20.14 0.72
CA ASP A 438 18.70 19.65 1.42
C ASP A 438 19.00 20.54 2.65
N GLU A 439 18.96 21.85 2.49
CA GLU A 439 19.19 22.83 3.56
C GLU A 439 18.18 22.68 4.70
N LEU A 440 16.89 22.57 4.37
CA LEU A 440 15.85 22.37 5.38
C LEU A 440 16.01 21.02 6.10
N PHE A 441 16.37 19.95 5.39
CA PHE A 441 16.63 18.64 5.99
C PHE A 441 17.80 18.69 6.99
N VAL A 442 18.86 19.45 6.70
CA VAL A 442 19.97 19.69 7.64
C VAL A 442 19.48 20.44 8.88
N ILE A 443 18.64 21.47 8.72
CA ILE A 443 18.04 22.19 9.86
C ILE A 443 17.18 21.25 10.72
N GLN A 444 16.35 20.40 10.09
CA GLN A 444 15.53 19.41 10.78
C GLN A 444 16.39 18.38 11.52
N SER A 445 17.49 17.94 10.93
CA SER A 445 18.43 17.01 11.58
C SER A 445 19.10 17.64 12.81
N LYS A 446 19.45 18.93 12.74
CA LYS A 446 19.94 19.71 13.89
C LYS A 446 18.88 19.82 14.98
N LEU A 447 17.63 20.15 14.62
CA LEU A 447 16.50 20.20 15.56
C LEU A 447 16.25 18.84 16.22
N HIS A 448 16.22 17.77 15.43
CA HIS A 448 16.00 16.41 15.92
C HIS A 448 17.04 16.03 16.97
N ARG A 449 18.33 16.26 16.67
CA ARG A 449 19.41 16.01 17.63
C ARG A 449 19.20 16.77 18.95
N HIS A 450 18.80 18.02 18.91
CA HIS A 450 18.58 18.82 20.12
C HIS A 450 17.32 18.40 20.90
N LEU A 451 16.29 17.89 20.24
CA LEU A 451 14.97 17.62 20.83
C LEU A 451 14.68 16.14 21.12
N TYR A 452 15.47 15.20 20.58
CA TYR A 452 15.24 13.76 20.75
C TYR A 452 16.40 13.04 21.45
N THR A 453 17.48 13.75 21.79
CA THR A 453 18.60 13.16 22.52
C THR A 453 18.70 13.73 23.94
N ASP A 454 19.30 12.96 24.86
CA ASP A 454 19.56 13.39 26.23
C ASP A 454 20.52 14.60 26.35
N GLN A 455 21.06 15.12 25.23
CA GLN A 455 21.96 16.29 25.27
C GLN A 455 21.28 17.52 25.89
N ARG A 456 19.98 17.71 25.68
CA ARG A 456 19.25 18.86 26.22
C ARG A 456 19.19 18.91 27.74
N LYS A 457 19.31 17.76 28.41
CA LYS A 457 19.37 17.67 29.88
C LYS A 457 20.64 18.28 30.45
N ASN A 458 21.69 18.46 29.65
CA ASN A 458 23.02 18.91 30.09
C ASN A 458 23.53 20.18 29.35
N ASP A 459 22.76 20.72 28.40
CA ASP A 459 23.15 21.89 27.59
C ASP A 459 22.28 23.11 27.93
N LYS A 460 22.83 24.04 28.71
CA LYS A 460 22.19 25.31 29.09
C LYS A 460 21.80 26.18 27.90
N ASN A 461 22.46 26.02 26.75
CA ASN A 461 22.24 26.82 25.55
C ASN A 461 21.28 26.15 24.55
N ALA A 462 20.82 24.92 24.83
CA ALA A 462 19.93 24.19 23.93
C ALA A 462 18.63 24.96 23.61
N PRO A 463 17.92 25.60 24.57
CA PRO A 463 16.70 26.36 24.25
C PRO A 463 16.94 27.47 23.23
N SER A 464 18.01 28.26 23.39
CA SER A 464 18.34 29.36 22.49
C SER A 464 18.72 28.86 21.09
N ARG A 465 19.47 27.77 21.00
CA ARG A 465 19.83 27.15 19.71
C ARG A 465 18.61 26.61 18.97
N VAL A 466 17.74 25.90 19.67
CA VAL A 466 16.49 25.36 19.10
C VAL A 466 15.60 26.49 18.61
N LYS A 467 15.47 27.58 19.37
CA LYS A 467 14.70 28.76 18.96
C LYS A 467 15.19 29.32 17.61
N VAL A 468 16.51 29.53 17.46
CA VAL A 468 17.10 30.02 16.20
C VAL A 468 16.85 29.06 15.04
N LEU A 469 17.03 27.76 15.26
CA LEU A 469 16.80 26.74 14.22
C LEU A 469 15.32 26.66 13.80
N LEU A 470 14.39 26.79 14.75
CA LEU A 470 12.96 26.85 14.47
C LEU A 470 12.60 28.10 13.67
N GLU A 471 13.14 29.27 14.02
CA GLU A 471 12.93 30.50 13.26
C GLU A 471 13.47 30.39 11.83
N GLN A 472 14.61 29.74 11.63
CA GLN A 472 15.14 29.44 10.30
C GLN A 472 14.22 28.49 9.53
N ALA A 473 13.77 27.40 10.14
CA ALA A 473 12.90 26.41 9.51
C ALA A 473 11.53 26.98 9.10
N ILE A 474 10.93 27.82 9.94
CA ILE A 474 9.60 28.42 9.69
C ILE A 474 9.64 29.43 8.54
N ASN A 475 10.73 30.20 8.43
CA ASN A 475 10.91 31.19 7.36
C ASN A 475 11.48 30.59 6.07
N HIS A 476 11.75 29.28 6.05
CA HIS A 476 12.37 28.61 4.91
C HIS A 476 11.38 28.41 3.74
N PRO A 477 11.79 28.58 2.47
CA PRO A 477 10.91 28.39 1.31
C PRO A 477 10.19 27.02 1.27
N CYS A 478 10.88 25.95 1.67
CA CYS A 478 10.32 24.59 1.72
C CYS A 478 9.44 24.30 2.94
N PHE A 479 9.18 25.27 3.84
CA PHE A 479 8.36 25.05 5.05
C PHE A 479 7.01 24.41 4.75
N LYS A 480 6.33 24.85 3.67
CA LYS A 480 5.02 24.34 3.26
C LYS A 480 5.01 22.82 3.00
N HIS A 481 6.14 22.25 2.58
CA HIS A 481 6.29 20.83 2.30
C HIS A 481 6.86 20.04 3.48
N LYS A 482 6.99 20.64 4.66
CA LYS A 482 7.49 19.97 5.88
C LYS A 482 6.79 20.47 7.16
N GLN A 483 5.57 21.00 7.03
CA GLN A 483 4.84 21.62 8.14
C GLN A 483 4.60 20.64 9.30
N ALA A 484 4.25 19.38 9.00
CA ALA A 484 4.01 18.37 10.01
C ALA A 484 5.23 18.15 10.91
N GLN A 485 6.41 17.97 10.31
CA GLN A 485 7.66 17.78 11.05
C GLN A 485 8.06 19.03 11.84
N ILE A 486 7.93 20.21 11.24
CA ILE A 486 8.38 21.47 11.86
C ILE A 486 7.46 21.84 13.04
N HIS A 487 6.14 21.71 12.89
CA HIS A 487 5.20 21.88 14.00
C HIS A 487 5.43 20.84 15.11
N ASN A 488 5.77 19.60 14.77
CA ASN A 488 6.16 18.60 15.75
C ASN A 488 7.42 19.03 16.55
N TYR A 489 8.44 19.60 15.90
CA TYR A 489 9.60 20.16 16.62
C TYR A 489 9.22 21.34 17.51
N GLN A 490 8.32 22.24 17.07
CA GLN A 490 7.81 23.32 17.92
C GLN A 490 7.07 22.76 19.15
N ALA A 491 6.30 21.68 18.97
CA ALA A 491 5.59 21.03 20.06
C ALA A 491 6.56 20.42 21.08
N ARG A 492 7.59 19.71 20.61
CA ARG A 492 8.65 19.14 21.46
C ARG A 492 9.44 20.21 22.21
N ASP A 493 9.74 21.33 21.55
CA ASP A 493 10.40 22.48 22.18
C ASP A 493 9.54 23.11 23.29
N ALA A 494 8.26 23.34 23.03
CA ALA A 494 7.32 23.83 24.05
C ALA A 494 7.18 22.84 25.21
N LEU A 495 7.07 21.54 24.91
CA LEU A 495 6.97 20.48 25.90
C LEU A 495 8.23 20.43 26.79
N SER A 496 9.43 20.56 26.22
CA SER A 496 10.69 20.63 26.98
C SER A 496 10.84 21.86 27.87
N ARG A 497 10.03 22.90 27.66
CA ARG A 497 9.97 24.10 28.51
C ARG A 497 8.81 24.06 29.52
N ASN A 498 8.13 22.93 29.66
CA ASN A 498 6.91 22.77 30.47
C ASN A 498 5.73 23.64 30.00
N ASP A 499 5.74 24.08 28.73
CA ASP A 499 4.60 24.77 28.11
C ASP A 499 3.68 23.75 27.43
N PHE A 500 2.98 22.97 28.26
CA PHE A 500 2.06 21.92 27.81
C PHE A 500 0.91 22.47 26.94
N LYS A 501 0.50 23.73 27.17
CA LYS A 501 -0.59 24.36 26.41
C LYS A 501 -0.16 24.61 24.96
N SER A 502 1.01 25.24 24.77
CA SER A 502 1.54 25.47 23.42
C SER A 502 1.95 24.15 22.77
N ALA A 503 2.49 23.18 23.52
CA ALA A 503 2.81 21.85 23.00
C ALA A 503 1.58 21.18 22.38
N LYS A 504 0.44 21.16 23.09
CA LYS A 504 -0.84 20.63 22.55
C LYS A 504 -1.27 21.35 21.28
N GLN A 505 -1.16 22.67 21.25
CA GLN A 505 -1.53 23.46 20.08
C GLN A 505 -0.66 23.12 18.86
N PHE A 506 0.66 23.09 19.03
CA PHE A 506 1.59 22.76 17.95
C PHE A 506 1.45 21.31 17.48
N TYR A 507 1.24 20.36 18.38
CA TYR A 507 0.98 18.98 17.99
C TYR A 507 -0.30 18.84 17.17
N ARG A 508 -1.38 19.56 17.53
CA ARG A 508 -2.61 19.57 16.71
C ARG A 508 -2.37 20.17 15.32
N GLN A 509 -1.58 21.24 15.23
CA GLN A 509 -1.17 21.80 13.93
C GLN A 509 -0.33 20.79 13.12
N ALA A 510 0.59 20.09 13.77
CA ALA A 510 1.40 19.03 13.17
C ALA A 510 0.52 17.88 12.65
N LEU A 511 -0.49 17.48 13.43
CA LEU A 511 -1.43 16.42 13.08
C LEU A 511 -2.28 16.81 11.86
N GLU A 512 -2.83 18.03 11.83
CA GLU A 512 -3.59 18.50 10.67
C GLU A 512 -2.72 18.60 9.42
N ALA A 513 -1.48 19.11 9.56
CA ALA A 513 -0.52 19.11 8.47
C ALA A 513 -0.17 17.68 8.01
N SER A 514 -0.07 16.70 8.92
CA SER A 514 0.23 15.31 8.56
C SER A 514 -0.86 14.64 7.70
N LYS A 515 -2.10 15.13 7.78
CA LYS A 515 -3.22 14.68 6.93
C LYS A 515 -3.08 15.19 5.48
N ILE A 516 -2.20 16.15 5.25
CA ILE A 516 -1.95 16.83 3.97
C ILE A 516 -0.50 16.53 3.52
N GLY A 517 -0.30 15.63 2.56
CA GLY A 517 1.03 15.39 1.95
C GLY A 517 1.72 14.05 2.27
N CYS A 518 0.96 12.99 2.56
CA CYS A 518 1.50 11.62 2.70
C CYS A 518 2.58 11.45 3.79
N TYR A 519 2.39 12.02 5.00
CA TYR A 519 3.25 11.78 6.17
C TYR A 519 2.62 10.78 7.14
N ALA A 520 2.14 9.62 6.66
CA ALA A 520 1.32 8.76 7.51
C ALA A 520 2.07 8.25 8.76
N ASP A 521 3.37 7.94 8.66
CA ASP A 521 4.23 7.60 9.82
C ASP A 521 4.20 8.69 10.90
N TRP A 522 4.24 9.96 10.47
CA TRP A 522 4.17 11.10 11.38
C TRP A 522 2.77 11.28 11.97
N ARG A 523 1.71 11.05 11.18
CA ARG A 523 0.33 11.12 11.66
C ARG A 523 0.12 10.20 12.85
N GLY A 524 0.60 8.96 12.75
CA GLY A 524 0.45 7.97 13.79
C GLY A 524 1.23 8.33 15.05
N ARG A 525 2.52 8.66 14.88
CA ARG A 525 3.41 9.07 15.98
C ARG A 525 2.92 10.33 16.69
N ILE A 526 2.47 11.34 15.95
CA ILE A 526 1.89 12.57 16.51
C ILE A 526 0.59 12.27 17.25
N GLY A 527 -0.25 11.36 16.73
CA GLY A 527 -1.44 10.87 17.40
C GLY A 527 -1.13 10.25 18.77
N LEU A 528 -0.11 9.38 18.83
CA LEU A 528 0.36 8.77 20.09
C LEU A 528 0.92 9.83 21.06
N ASP A 529 1.74 10.77 20.57
CA ASP A 529 2.29 11.87 21.36
C ASP A 529 1.15 12.75 21.95
N LEU A 530 0.11 13.04 21.17
CA LEU A 530 -1.07 13.78 21.62
C LEU A 530 -1.89 13.01 22.64
N LEU A 531 -2.11 11.71 22.42
CA LEU A 531 -2.83 10.87 23.38
C LEU A 531 -2.13 10.91 24.74
N ALA A 532 -0.82 10.67 24.76
CA ALA A 532 0.00 10.75 25.97
C ALA A 532 -0.10 12.12 26.66
N LEU A 533 -0.02 13.20 25.86
CA LEU A 533 -0.10 14.58 26.36
C LEU A 533 -1.51 14.99 26.81
N GLU A 534 -2.57 14.31 26.39
CA GLU A 534 -3.93 14.60 26.85
C GLU A 534 -4.31 13.78 28.08
N THR A 535 -3.64 12.64 28.31
CA THR A 535 -3.86 11.75 29.45
C THR A 535 -2.83 11.90 30.57
N TRP A 536 -1.77 12.69 30.39
CA TRP A 536 -0.71 12.81 31.42
C TRP A 536 -1.21 13.40 32.76
N ASP A 537 -2.11 14.39 32.72
CA ASP A 537 -2.64 15.11 33.89
C ASP A 537 -4.13 14.82 34.16
N LYS A 538 -4.81 14.14 33.23
CA LYS A 538 -6.26 13.94 33.18
C LYS A 538 -6.61 12.48 32.91
N PRO A 539 -7.77 11.99 33.41
CA PRO A 539 -8.22 10.64 33.11
C PRO A 539 -8.50 10.47 31.61
N LEU A 540 -8.45 9.23 31.15
CA LEU A 540 -8.83 8.86 29.80
C LEU A 540 -10.29 9.25 29.54
N ASN A 541 -10.55 9.88 28.41
CA ASN A 541 -11.91 10.16 27.95
C ASN A 541 -12.09 9.50 26.58
N ALA A 542 -12.71 8.32 26.56
CA ALA A 542 -12.88 7.54 25.34
C ALA A 542 -13.53 8.35 24.20
N ASN A 543 -14.53 9.18 24.50
CA ASN A 543 -15.21 9.97 23.46
C ASN A 543 -14.29 11.03 22.82
N ASN A 544 -13.44 11.68 23.62
CA ASN A 544 -12.56 12.74 23.12
C ASN A 544 -11.25 12.19 22.55
N HIS A 545 -10.77 11.07 23.07
CA HIS A 545 -9.43 10.55 22.77
C HIS A 545 -9.45 9.46 21.69
N GLU A 546 -10.62 8.90 21.34
CA GLU A 546 -10.76 7.97 20.21
C GLU A 546 -10.29 8.59 18.89
N THR A 547 -10.31 9.92 18.73
CA THR A 547 -9.74 10.58 17.55
C THR A 547 -8.24 10.29 17.40
N TYR A 548 -7.48 10.30 18.49
CA TYR A 548 -6.04 10.02 18.45
C TYR A 548 -5.75 8.57 18.13
N TYR A 549 -6.54 7.64 18.67
CA TYR A 549 -6.49 6.23 18.29
C TYR A 549 -6.70 6.02 16.79
N ARG A 550 -7.64 6.74 16.18
CA ARG A 550 -7.89 6.67 14.74
C ARG A 550 -6.72 7.22 13.92
N ASP A 551 -6.04 8.24 14.42
CA ASP A 551 -4.83 8.79 13.79
C ASP A 551 -3.62 7.85 13.94
N MET A 552 -3.43 7.25 15.13
CA MET A 552 -2.45 6.18 15.39
C MET A 552 -2.63 5.04 14.40
N LEU A 553 -3.88 4.66 14.19
CA LEU A 553 -4.24 3.63 13.25
C LEU A 553 -3.92 3.99 11.82
N ALA A 554 -4.34 5.17 11.38
CA ALA A 554 -4.14 5.59 10.00
C ALA A 554 -2.65 5.82 9.69
N GLY A 555 -1.84 6.04 10.73
CA GLY A 555 -0.41 6.25 10.64
C GLY A 555 0.45 5.06 11.03
N GLY A 556 -0.13 3.85 11.13
CA GLY A 556 0.64 2.62 11.28
C GLY A 556 1.34 2.41 12.63
N VAL A 557 0.83 3.03 13.71
CA VAL A 557 1.36 2.75 15.07
C VAL A 557 1.10 1.30 15.46
N PHE A 558 -0.07 0.78 15.10
CA PHE A 558 -0.39 -0.62 15.31
C PHE A 558 0.20 -1.46 14.17
N HIS A 559 0.97 -2.49 14.52
CA HIS A 559 1.44 -3.49 13.57
C HIS A 559 0.34 -4.51 13.17
N CYS A 560 -0.93 -4.08 13.10
CA CYS A 560 -2.09 -4.94 12.84
C CYS A 560 -2.67 -4.69 11.44
N PHE A 561 -3.07 -5.76 10.74
CA PHE A 561 -3.53 -5.70 9.35
C PHE A 561 -5.06 -5.73 9.28
N LEU A 562 -5.68 -4.77 8.59
CA LEU A 562 -7.14 -4.57 8.60
C LEU A 562 -7.75 -4.66 10.02
N LYS A 563 -6.92 -4.40 11.04
CA LYS A 563 -7.33 -4.26 12.44
C LYS A 563 -7.87 -5.52 13.12
N VAL A 564 -7.55 -6.70 12.57
CA VAL A 564 -8.01 -7.98 13.13
C VAL A 564 -7.37 -8.26 14.49
N ASP A 565 -6.12 -7.83 14.67
CA ASP A 565 -5.36 -7.97 15.93
C ASP A 565 -5.20 -6.63 16.69
N LEU A 566 -6.14 -5.69 16.52
CA LEU A 566 -6.08 -4.45 17.31
C LEU A 566 -6.31 -4.71 18.79
N PRO A 567 -5.72 -3.86 19.67
CA PRO A 567 -6.23 -3.73 21.02
C PRO A 567 -7.75 -3.56 20.96
N THR A 568 -8.48 -4.35 21.76
CA THR A 568 -9.94 -4.40 21.69
C THR A 568 -10.60 -3.10 22.13
N THR A 569 -9.86 -2.24 22.85
CA THR A 569 -10.31 -0.95 23.36
C THR A 569 -9.24 0.15 23.30
N LEU A 570 -9.64 1.40 23.57
CA LEU A 570 -8.69 2.52 23.70
C LEU A 570 -7.84 2.35 24.97
N GLU A 571 -8.43 1.77 26.01
CA GLU A 571 -7.83 1.45 27.29
C GLU A 571 -6.66 0.48 27.09
N ASP A 572 -6.86 -0.59 26.32
CA ASP A 572 -5.81 -1.55 25.96
C ASP A 572 -4.65 -0.86 25.21
N THR A 573 -4.98 0.14 24.38
CA THR A 573 -3.97 0.93 23.65
C THR A 573 -3.13 1.78 24.60
N VAL A 574 -3.75 2.39 25.60
CA VAL A 574 -3.06 3.17 26.62
C VAL A 574 -2.16 2.25 27.46
N GLU A 575 -2.68 1.11 27.89
CA GLU A 575 -1.93 0.13 28.66
C GLU A 575 -0.68 -0.33 27.90
N GLN A 576 -0.85 -0.78 26.65
CA GLN A 576 0.26 -1.28 25.84
C GLN A 576 1.27 -0.17 25.49
N PHE A 577 0.84 0.92 24.87
CA PHE A 577 1.78 1.87 24.25
C PHE A 577 2.22 3.00 25.18
N LEU A 578 1.40 3.43 26.13
CA LEU A 578 1.79 4.52 27.02
C LEU A 578 2.46 4.01 28.29
N ILE A 579 1.95 2.91 28.83
CA ILE A 579 2.40 2.38 30.12
C ILE A 579 3.48 1.32 29.93
N ASP A 580 3.21 0.22 29.21
CA ASP A 580 4.17 -0.87 29.05
C ASP A 580 5.41 -0.45 28.27
N ASP A 581 5.22 0.27 27.16
CA ASP A 581 6.33 0.82 26.36
C ASP A 581 6.96 2.08 26.98
N ASN A 582 6.41 2.58 28.09
CA ASN A 582 6.89 3.75 28.82
C ASN A 582 7.09 5.00 27.91
N HIS A 583 6.16 5.23 26.98
CA HIS A 583 6.30 6.24 25.94
C HIS A 583 6.53 7.64 26.50
N TRP A 584 5.93 7.97 27.65
CA TRP A 584 6.10 9.29 28.29
C TRP A 584 7.57 9.66 28.54
N GLN A 585 8.40 8.71 28.97
CA GLN A 585 9.82 8.98 29.25
C GLN A 585 10.63 9.29 27.99
N THR A 586 10.16 8.80 26.84
CA THR A 586 10.75 9.12 25.52
C THR A 586 10.19 10.42 24.94
N LEU A 587 8.93 10.72 25.24
CA LEU A 587 8.21 11.90 24.78
C LEU A 587 8.67 13.17 25.52
N TYR A 588 8.53 13.16 26.84
CA TYR A 588 8.79 14.29 27.72
C TYR A 588 10.20 14.21 28.30
N MET A 589 11.07 15.09 27.83
CA MET A 589 12.33 15.35 28.51
C MET A 589 12.58 16.86 28.59
N PRO A 590 12.56 17.46 29.79
CA PRO A 590 12.76 18.89 29.96
C PRO A 590 14.19 19.32 29.62
N TYR A 591 14.35 20.60 29.28
CA TYR A 591 15.67 21.22 29.14
C TYR A 591 16.40 21.28 30.49
N TYR A 592 17.74 21.38 30.46
CA TYR A 592 18.53 21.69 31.64
C TYR A 592 17.94 22.91 32.37
N GLY A 593 17.71 22.77 33.68
CA GLY A 593 17.18 23.83 34.54
C GLY A 593 15.65 23.96 34.57
N PHE A 594 14.92 23.14 33.81
CA PHE A 594 13.47 23.01 33.93
C PHE A 594 13.13 21.84 34.85
N GLU A 595 12.14 22.02 35.71
CA GLU A 595 11.68 20.97 36.63
C GLU A 595 11.03 19.82 35.86
N ASN A 596 11.34 18.59 36.27
CA ASN A 596 10.71 17.40 35.71
C ASN A 596 9.34 17.18 36.34
N GLN A 597 8.28 17.14 35.53
CA GLN A 597 6.93 16.86 36.00
C GLN A 597 6.61 15.37 35.88
N SER A 598 6.07 14.79 36.96
CA SER A 598 5.62 13.40 36.97
C SER A 598 4.31 13.25 36.20
N THR A 599 4.18 12.15 35.46
CA THR A 599 2.91 11.75 34.85
C THR A 599 2.05 11.01 35.87
N LYS A 600 0.72 11.11 35.75
CA LYS A 600 -0.20 10.26 36.52
C LYS A 600 -0.29 8.83 36.00
N LEU A 601 0.31 8.55 34.84
CA LEU A 601 0.28 7.24 34.15
C LEU A 601 1.35 6.25 34.66
N ASP A 602 1.96 6.49 35.83
CA ASP A 602 3.00 5.62 36.38
C ASP A 602 2.38 4.39 37.07
N LYS A 603 2.85 3.17 36.77
CA LYS A 603 2.29 1.92 37.36
C LYS A 603 2.36 1.88 38.89
N ASP A 604 3.32 2.61 39.45
CA ASP A 604 3.54 2.72 40.88
C ASP A 604 2.77 3.89 41.54
N ASP A 605 2.04 4.70 40.76
CA ASP A 605 1.14 5.73 41.28
C ASP A 605 -0.21 5.09 41.70
N PRO A 606 -0.60 5.14 42.98
CA PRO A 606 -1.90 4.63 43.44
C PRO A 606 -3.11 5.32 42.78
N HIS A 607 -2.92 6.42 42.04
CA HIS A 607 -3.93 7.05 41.20
C HIS A 607 -4.09 6.45 39.79
N CYS A 608 -3.17 5.60 39.31
CA CYS A 608 -3.34 4.87 38.05
C CYS A 608 -4.58 3.95 38.06
N ALA A 609 -4.97 3.45 39.24
CA ALA A 609 -6.18 2.65 39.42
C ALA A 609 -7.49 3.43 39.12
N ASN A 610 -7.44 4.77 39.04
CA ASN A 610 -8.57 5.63 38.71
C ASN A 610 -8.53 6.19 37.27
N ILE A 611 -7.56 5.75 36.45
CA ILE A 611 -7.42 6.17 35.04
C ILE A 611 -8.29 5.29 34.11
N PHE A 612 -8.65 4.09 34.56
CA PHE A 612 -9.50 3.12 33.85
C PHE A 612 -10.97 3.17 34.32
#